data_AF-A0A8T2JJE5-F1
#
_entry.id   AF-A0A8T2JJE5-F1
#
_cell.length_a   1.000
_cell.length_b   1.000
_cell.length_c   1.000
_cell.angle_alpha   90.00
_cell.angle_beta   90.00
_cell.angle_gamma   90.00
#
_symmetry.space_group_name_H-M   'P 1'
#
loop_
_entity.id
_entity.type
_entity.pdbx_description
1 polymer ?
#
loop_
_entity_poly.entity_id
_entity_poly.type
_entity_poly.pdbx_seq_one_letter_code
_entity_poly.pdbx_strand_id
1 'polypeptide(L)'
;MYSEAMGDFIYDYGQRKPYYKSTCLALAQLIYRKCPNYKKAALCMCLQGQVQGALDYTSQCKHFTIEDYVFLLRNCPNAELIYGLTKERNGKPAALSVGQAVLSLISIDHKEFGFQLLETIHNCGEHSLEQVILNDVACTPEGWVEIADECLNNNYQLLSEKIMSIVISQDGIVEITSNEEDGKIMEHVFM
;
A
#
# COMPACT_ATOMS: atom_id res chain seq x y z
N MET A 1 -4.26 0.36 -37.10
CA MET A 1 -3.83 1.42 -36.14
C MET A 1 -4.05 0.86 -34.74
N TYR A 2 -3.03 0.86 -33.88
CA TYR A 2 -3.17 0.45 -32.49
C TYR A 2 -3.76 1.63 -31.70
N SER A 3 -4.80 1.39 -30.91
CA SER A 3 -5.43 2.42 -30.06
C SER A 3 -5.79 1.86 -28.71
N GLU A 4 -5.84 2.73 -27.70
CA GLU A 4 -6.27 2.35 -26.36
C GLU A 4 -7.69 1.76 -26.36
N ALA A 5 -8.61 2.37 -27.10
CA ALA A 5 -9.98 1.87 -27.25
C ALA A 5 -10.05 0.44 -27.82
N MET A 6 -9.14 0.06 -28.72
CA MET A 6 -9.04 -1.31 -29.21
C MET A 6 -8.58 -2.27 -28.12
N GLY A 7 -7.62 -1.85 -27.28
CA GLY A 7 -7.18 -2.61 -26.11
C GLY A 7 -8.31 -2.80 -25.11
N ASP A 8 -9.06 -1.73 -24.81
CA ASP A 8 -10.20 -1.74 -23.89
C ASP A 8 -11.28 -2.71 -24.36
N PHE A 9 -11.64 -2.65 -25.65
CA PHE A 9 -12.62 -3.57 -26.24
C PHE A 9 -12.23 -5.05 -26.09
N ILE A 10 -10.96 -5.38 -26.34
CA ILE A 10 -10.45 -6.75 -26.20
C ILE A 10 -10.46 -7.17 -24.73
N TYR A 11 -10.01 -6.29 -23.84
CA TYR A 11 -9.98 -6.53 -22.40
C TYR A 11 -11.39 -6.82 -21.87
N ASP A 12 -12.36 -5.95 -22.18
CA ASP A 12 -13.76 -6.08 -21.76
C ASP A 12 -14.41 -7.36 -22.28
N TYR A 13 -14.11 -7.74 -23.53
CA TYR A 13 -14.59 -9.00 -24.09
C TYR A 13 -14.08 -10.19 -23.26
N GLY A 14 -12.80 -10.19 -22.89
CA GLY A 14 -12.18 -11.22 -22.05
C GLY A 14 -12.79 -11.32 -20.65
N GLN A 15 -13.16 -10.19 -20.04
CA GLN A 15 -13.83 -10.18 -18.74
C GLN A 15 -15.23 -10.81 -18.80
N ARG A 16 -15.95 -10.63 -19.91
CA ARG A 16 -17.29 -11.20 -20.11
C ARG A 16 -17.27 -12.66 -20.56
N LYS A 17 -16.13 -13.15 -21.04
CA LYS A 17 -15.97 -14.50 -21.62
C LYS A 17 -14.77 -15.22 -20.98
N PRO A 18 -14.96 -15.91 -19.84
CA PRO A 18 -13.88 -16.56 -19.10
C PRO A 18 -13.00 -17.49 -19.95
N TYR A 19 -13.60 -18.21 -20.89
CA TYR A 19 -12.89 -19.10 -21.81
C TYR A 19 -11.81 -18.38 -22.65
N TYR A 20 -12.04 -17.12 -23.03
CA TYR A 20 -11.11 -16.32 -23.83
C TYR A 20 -10.26 -15.37 -22.99
N LYS A 21 -10.39 -15.37 -21.65
CA LYS A 21 -9.79 -14.37 -20.77
C LYS A 21 -8.28 -14.26 -20.96
N SER A 22 -7.55 -15.38 -20.96
CA SER A 22 -6.09 -15.38 -21.13
C SER A 22 -5.65 -14.82 -22.49
N THR A 23 -6.30 -15.25 -23.58
CA THR A 23 -6.03 -14.75 -24.93
C THR A 23 -6.32 -13.25 -25.05
N CYS A 24 -7.45 -12.80 -24.50
CA CYS A 24 -7.82 -11.39 -24.50
C CYS A 24 -6.83 -10.54 -23.70
N LEU A 25 -6.39 -11.00 -22.52
CA LEU A 25 -5.38 -10.28 -21.74
C LEU A 25 -4.05 -10.15 -22.50
N ALA A 26 -3.58 -11.23 -23.12
CA ALA A 26 -2.36 -11.22 -23.92
C ALA A 26 -2.47 -10.26 -25.13
N LEU A 27 -3.60 -10.28 -25.84
CA LEU A 27 -3.84 -9.37 -26.96
C LEU A 27 -3.94 -7.91 -26.50
N ALA A 28 -4.73 -7.63 -25.46
CA ALA A 28 -4.87 -6.29 -24.90
C ALA A 28 -3.52 -5.73 -24.43
N GLN A 29 -2.70 -6.54 -23.74
CA GLN A 29 -1.33 -6.18 -23.36
C GLN A 29 -0.51 -5.74 -24.58
N LEU A 30 -0.54 -6.49 -25.69
CA LEU A 30 0.19 -6.14 -26.91
C LEU A 30 -0.28 -4.80 -27.49
N ILE A 31 -1.59 -4.53 -27.50
CA ILE A 31 -2.13 -3.24 -27.93
C ILE A 31 -1.66 -2.11 -27.01
N TYR A 32 -1.84 -2.26 -25.69
CA TYR A 32 -1.45 -1.24 -24.72
C TYR A 32 0.03 -0.93 -24.73
N ARG A 33 0.91 -1.91 -24.99
CA ARG A 33 2.36 -1.68 -25.16
C ARG A 33 2.72 -0.88 -26.41
N LYS A 34 1.85 -0.85 -27.42
CA LYS A 34 1.99 -0.02 -28.63
C LYS A 34 1.38 1.37 -28.44
N CYS A 35 0.56 1.55 -27.42
CA CYS A 35 0.08 2.84 -26.96
C CYS A 35 0.99 3.33 -25.81
N PRO A 36 1.06 4.64 -25.53
CA PRO A 36 1.75 5.15 -24.35
C PRO A 36 0.95 4.87 -23.05
N ASN A 37 0.31 3.70 -22.92
CA ASN A 37 -0.52 3.31 -21.78
C ASN A 37 0.11 2.13 -21.02
N TYR A 38 1.18 2.44 -20.31
CA TYR A 38 2.01 1.45 -19.62
C TYR A 38 1.27 0.75 -18.47
N LYS A 39 0.43 1.46 -17.72
CA LYS A 39 -0.32 0.89 -16.60
C LYS A 39 -1.33 -0.20 -17.02
N LYS A 40 -2.05 -0.01 -18.13
CA LYS A 40 -2.98 -1.03 -18.63
C LYS A 40 -2.24 -2.26 -19.18
N ALA A 41 -1.08 -2.05 -19.80
CA ALA A 41 -0.20 -3.16 -20.19
C ALA A 41 0.29 -3.97 -18.98
N ALA A 42 0.78 -3.29 -17.93
CA ALA A 42 1.24 -3.93 -16.71
C ALA A 42 0.09 -4.63 -15.96
N LEU A 43 -1.12 -4.05 -15.93
CA LEU A 43 -2.30 -4.69 -15.36
C LEU A 43 -2.61 -6.02 -16.07
N CYS A 44 -2.56 -6.03 -17.40
CA CYS A 44 -2.77 -7.27 -18.15
C CYS A 44 -1.70 -8.33 -17.81
N MET A 45 -0.45 -7.92 -17.54
CA MET A 45 0.61 -8.84 -17.11
C MET A 45 0.31 -9.43 -15.73
N CYS A 46 -0.08 -8.59 -14.75
CA CYS A 46 -0.46 -9.05 -13.42
C CYS A 46 -1.64 -10.02 -13.48
N LEU A 47 -2.69 -9.71 -14.25
CA LEU A 47 -3.87 -10.57 -14.43
C LEU A 47 -3.57 -11.88 -15.17
N GLN A 48 -2.45 -11.96 -15.89
CA GLN A 48 -1.93 -13.19 -16.50
C GLN A 48 -1.02 -13.99 -15.55
N GLY A 49 -0.83 -13.54 -14.30
CA GLY A 49 0.10 -14.15 -13.34
C GLY A 49 1.57 -13.81 -13.60
N GLN A 50 1.87 -12.85 -14.47
CA GLN A 50 3.24 -12.42 -14.81
C GLN A 50 3.67 -11.23 -13.93
N VAL A 51 3.53 -11.35 -12.61
CA VAL A 51 3.76 -10.24 -11.68
C VAL A 51 5.21 -9.74 -11.71
N GLN A 52 6.21 -10.63 -11.63
CA GLN A 52 7.61 -10.22 -11.78
C GLN A 52 7.89 -9.53 -13.12
N GLY A 53 7.31 -10.06 -14.20
CA GLY A 53 7.43 -9.45 -15.52
C GLY A 53 6.82 -8.05 -15.57
N ALA A 54 5.69 -7.84 -14.88
CA ALA A 54 5.04 -6.53 -14.78
C ALA A 54 5.94 -5.55 -14.02
N LEU A 55 6.49 -5.93 -12.87
CA LEU A 55 7.41 -5.10 -12.09
C LEU A 55 8.68 -4.73 -12.87
N ASP A 56 9.27 -5.70 -13.58
CA ASP A 56 10.44 -5.46 -14.41
C ASP A 56 10.11 -4.51 -15.56
N TYR A 57 8.93 -4.66 -16.18
CA TYR A 57 8.43 -3.78 -17.24
C TYR A 57 8.20 -2.35 -16.75
N THR A 58 7.47 -2.15 -15.65
CA THR A 58 7.17 -0.81 -15.12
C THR A 58 8.44 -0.09 -14.67
N SER A 59 9.42 -0.80 -14.12
CA SER A 59 10.71 -0.23 -13.70
C SER A 59 11.56 0.31 -14.86
N GLN A 60 11.27 -0.11 -16.10
CA GLN A 60 11.93 0.36 -17.33
C GLN A 60 11.16 1.51 -18.00
N CYS A 61 9.90 1.73 -17.62
CA CYS A 61 9.08 2.82 -18.11
C CYS A 61 9.46 4.14 -17.43
N LYS A 62 10.12 5.04 -18.15
CA LYS A 62 10.59 6.35 -17.61
C LYS A 62 9.50 7.24 -16.99
N HIS A 63 8.23 7.03 -17.36
CA HIS A 63 7.09 7.86 -16.94
C HIS A 63 6.07 7.10 -16.10
N PHE A 64 6.46 5.97 -15.49
CA PHE A 64 5.57 5.24 -14.61
C PHE A 64 5.51 5.92 -13.25
N THR A 65 4.34 6.40 -12.83
CA THR A 65 4.19 7.20 -11.61
C THR A 65 3.71 6.38 -10.42
N ILE A 66 3.71 6.99 -9.23
CA ILE A 66 3.13 6.41 -8.01
C ILE A 66 1.64 6.10 -8.25
N GLU A 67 0.90 6.97 -8.90
CA GLU A 67 -0.52 6.78 -9.24
C GLU A 67 -0.74 5.59 -10.18
N ASP A 68 0.21 5.31 -11.08
CA ASP A 68 0.17 4.12 -11.93
C ASP A 68 0.41 2.83 -11.10
N TYR A 69 1.28 2.86 -10.09
CA TYR A 69 1.47 1.74 -9.16
C TYR A 69 0.24 1.52 -8.27
N VAL A 70 -0.35 2.60 -7.74
CA VAL A 70 -1.62 2.56 -7.00
C VAL A 70 -2.75 2.02 -7.89
N PHE A 71 -2.79 2.41 -9.18
CA PHE A 71 -3.73 1.84 -10.14
C PHE A 71 -3.56 0.31 -10.28
N LEU A 72 -2.33 -0.19 -10.39
CA LEU A 72 -2.08 -1.64 -10.47
C LEU A 72 -2.53 -2.35 -9.20
N LEU A 73 -2.13 -1.82 -8.04
CA LEU A 73 -2.46 -2.39 -6.75
C LEU A 73 -3.98 -2.49 -6.57
N ARG A 74 -4.72 -1.43 -6.96
CA ARG A 74 -6.18 -1.40 -6.83
C ARG A 74 -6.92 -2.33 -7.78
N ASN A 75 -6.36 -2.62 -8.96
CA ASN A 75 -7.02 -3.44 -9.97
C ASN A 75 -6.59 -4.92 -9.95
N CYS A 76 -5.51 -5.25 -9.24
CA CYS A 76 -5.01 -6.63 -9.13
C CYS A 76 -4.29 -6.85 -7.78
N PRO A 77 -4.97 -6.64 -6.63
CA PRO A 77 -4.35 -6.86 -5.34
C PRO A 77 -3.97 -8.33 -5.18
N ASN A 78 -2.69 -8.57 -4.93
CA ASN A 78 -2.15 -9.90 -4.62
C ASN A 78 -0.83 -9.75 -3.86
N ALA A 79 -0.49 -10.74 -3.04
CA ALA A 79 0.67 -10.68 -2.16
C ALA A 79 2.00 -10.47 -2.89
N GLU A 80 2.18 -11.07 -4.07
CA GLU A 80 3.42 -10.94 -4.85
C GLU A 80 3.59 -9.51 -5.38
N LEU A 81 2.51 -8.91 -5.90
CA LEU A 81 2.52 -7.52 -6.37
C LEU A 81 2.77 -6.56 -5.20
N ILE A 82 2.05 -6.76 -4.09
CA ILE A 82 2.19 -5.92 -2.90
C ILE A 82 3.63 -5.92 -2.43
N TYR A 83 4.21 -7.10 -2.23
CA TYR A 83 5.59 -7.26 -1.81
C TYR A 83 6.57 -6.62 -2.80
N GLY A 84 6.35 -6.83 -4.09
CA GLY A 84 7.18 -6.26 -5.15
C GLY A 84 7.12 -4.73 -5.24
N LEU A 85 6.03 -4.12 -4.77
CA LEU A 85 5.87 -2.66 -4.74
C LEU A 85 6.38 -2.03 -3.45
N THR A 86 6.31 -2.73 -2.32
CA THR A 86 6.63 -2.19 -0.98
C THR A 86 8.01 -2.56 -0.46
N LYS A 87 8.76 -3.41 -1.18
CA LYS A 87 10.14 -3.78 -0.81
C LYS A 87 11.17 -3.19 -1.77
N GLU A 88 12.33 -2.86 -1.21
CA GLU A 88 13.52 -2.55 -1.99
C GLU A 88 13.92 -3.76 -2.86
N ARG A 89 14.27 -3.52 -4.13
CA ARG A 89 14.68 -4.58 -5.05
C ARG A 89 15.86 -4.12 -5.90
N ASN A 90 16.95 -4.91 -5.89
CA ASN A 90 18.16 -4.65 -6.68
C ASN A 90 18.76 -3.24 -6.44
N GLY A 91 18.76 -2.78 -5.18
CA GLY A 91 19.26 -1.44 -4.81
C GLY A 91 18.35 -0.28 -5.23
N LYS A 92 17.15 -0.56 -5.77
CA LYS A 92 16.14 0.44 -6.05
C LYS A 92 15.16 0.52 -4.88
N PRO A 93 14.84 1.74 -4.39
CA PRO A 93 13.80 1.94 -3.38
C PRO A 93 12.47 1.29 -3.78
N ALA A 94 11.66 0.95 -2.77
CA ALA A 94 10.29 0.52 -2.99
C ALA A 94 9.51 1.55 -3.83
N ALA A 95 8.64 1.05 -4.71
CA ALA A 95 7.82 1.90 -5.58
C ALA A 95 6.69 2.62 -4.81
N LEU A 96 6.20 1.98 -3.74
CA LEU A 96 5.21 2.51 -2.82
C LEU A 96 5.71 2.34 -1.40
N SER A 97 5.39 3.30 -0.52
CA SER A 97 5.54 3.05 0.91
C SER A 97 4.49 2.05 1.39
N VAL A 98 4.74 1.44 2.56
CA VAL A 98 3.81 0.47 3.15
C VAL A 98 2.49 1.14 3.50
N GLY A 99 2.50 2.32 4.13
CA GLY A 99 1.28 3.04 4.50
C GLY A 99 0.45 3.43 3.27
N GLN A 100 1.09 3.91 2.20
CA GLN A 100 0.41 4.19 0.93
C GLN A 100 -0.26 2.96 0.32
N ALA A 101 0.42 1.81 0.33
CA ALA A 101 -0.12 0.57 -0.19
C ALA A 101 -1.34 0.10 0.64
N VAL A 102 -1.24 0.15 1.97
CA VAL A 102 -2.32 -0.26 2.87
C VAL A 102 -3.54 0.66 2.73
N LEU A 103 -3.38 1.98 2.74
CA LEU A 103 -4.48 2.94 2.52
C LEU A 103 -5.13 2.74 1.13
N SER A 104 -4.31 2.47 0.11
CA SER A 104 -4.83 2.18 -1.23
C SER A 104 -5.71 0.93 -1.27
N LEU A 105 -5.37 -0.09 -0.49
CA LEU A 105 -6.14 -1.33 -0.37
C LEU A 105 -7.40 -1.15 0.48
N ILE A 106 -7.31 -0.40 1.58
CA ILE A 106 -8.46 -0.01 2.42
C ILE A 106 -9.51 0.72 1.56
N SER A 107 -9.09 1.68 0.73
CA SER A 107 -9.99 2.51 -0.09
C SER A 107 -10.84 1.75 -1.12
N ILE A 108 -10.55 0.46 -1.36
CA ILE A 108 -11.27 -0.40 -2.30
C ILE A 108 -11.81 -1.67 -1.65
N ASP A 109 -11.90 -1.71 -0.31
CA ASP A 109 -12.38 -2.86 0.48
C ASP A 109 -11.57 -4.15 0.28
N HIS A 110 -10.25 -4.01 0.05
CA HIS A 110 -9.27 -5.11 -0.02
C HIS A 110 -8.25 -5.04 1.12
N LYS A 111 -8.70 -4.54 2.27
CA LYS A 111 -7.89 -4.27 3.48
C LYS A 111 -7.19 -5.51 4.04
N GLU A 112 -7.73 -6.71 3.83
CA GLU A 112 -7.12 -7.98 4.25
C GLU A 112 -5.69 -8.14 3.73
N PHE A 113 -5.42 -7.70 2.51
CA PHE A 113 -4.08 -7.74 1.93
C PHE A 113 -3.14 -6.74 2.61
N GLY A 114 -3.66 -5.58 3.02
CA GLY A 114 -2.91 -4.57 3.75
C GLY A 114 -2.56 -5.05 5.16
N PHE A 115 -3.52 -5.65 5.87
CA PHE A 115 -3.29 -6.21 7.20
C PHE A 115 -2.30 -7.37 7.17
N GLN A 116 -2.41 -8.28 6.20
CA GLN A 116 -1.44 -9.36 6.01
C GLN A 116 -0.02 -8.85 5.78
N LEU A 117 0.14 -7.76 5.02
CA LEU A 117 1.45 -7.12 4.84
C LEU A 117 1.99 -6.59 6.19
N LEU A 118 1.15 -5.91 6.98
CA LEU A 118 1.52 -5.38 8.28
C LEU A 118 1.87 -6.47 9.29
N GLU A 119 1.09 -7.55 9.36
CA GLU A 119 1.39 -8.72 10.19
C GLU A 119 2.71 -9.37 9.76
N THR A 120 2.93 -9.51 8.45
CA THR A 120 4.19 -10.06 7.92
C THR A 120 5.37 -9.22 8.38
N ILE A 121 5.27 -7.89 8.29
CA ILE A 121 6.31 -6.96 8.74
C ILE A 121 6.51 -7.06 10.27
N HIS A 122 5.42 -7.04 11.04
CA HIS A 122 5.46 -7.14 12.50
C HIS A 122 6.17 -8.42 12.96
N ASN A 123 5.88 -9.55 12.29
CA ASN A 123 6.47 -10.85 12.59
C ASN A 123 7.92 -10.99 12.10
N CYS A 124 8.46 -10.04 11.32
CA CYS A 124 9.87 -10.08 10.90
C CYS A 124 10.85 -9.69 12.02
N GLY A 125 10.38 -9.00 13.06
CA GLY A 125 11.21 -8.58 14.18
C GLY A 125 10.55 -7.51 15.05
N GLU A 126 11.01 -7.40 16.31
CA GLU A 126 10.42 -6.54 17.36
C GLU A 126 10.23 -5.07 16.94
N HIS A 127 11.17 -4.54 16.14
CA HIS A 127 11.17 -3.16 15.66
C HIS A 127 10.87 -3.03 14.17
N SER A 128 10.52 -4.10 13.47
CA SER A 128 10.35 -4.04 12.00
C SER A 128 9.18 -3.14 11.60
N LEU A 129 8.05 -3.23 12.29
CA LEU A 129 6.90 -2.37 12.02
C LEU A 129 7.18 -0.91 12.39
N GLU A 130 7.86 -0.68 13.50
CA GLU A 130 8.29 0.63 13.97
C GLU A 130 9.21 1.32 12.96
N GLN A 131 10.22 0.61 12.45
CA GLN A 131 11.09 1.13 11.40
C GLN A 131 10.34 1.46 10.12
N VAL A 132 9.35 0.66 9.73
CA VAL A 132 8.54 0.95 8.55
C VAL A 132 7.75 2.24 8.75
N ILE A 133 7.08 2.43 9.88
CA ILE A 133 6.25 3.61 10.16
C ILE A 133 7.12 4.87 10.30
N LEU A 134 8.25 4.79 11.03
CA LEU A 134 9.14 5.95 11.23
C LEU A 134 9.83 6.41 9.93
N ASN A 135 10.08 5.49 9.00
CA ASN A 135 10.72 5.81 7.72
C ASN A 135 9.72 6.08 6.59
N ASP A 136 8.41 5.97 6.85
CA ASP A 136 7.37 6.20 5.85
C ASP A 136 7.12 7.71 5.67
N VAL A 137 7.93 8.33 4.82
CA VAL A 137 7.78 9.77 4.47
C VAL A 137 6.57 10.05 3.59
N ALA A 138 5.92 9.03 3.05
CA ALA A 138 4.85 9.18 2.06
C ALA A 138 3.45 8.99 2.66
N CYS A 139 3.33 8.24 3.76
CA CYS A 139 2.12 8.12 4.57
C CYS A 139 2.23 9.01 5.81
N THR A 140 1.26 9.90 6.01
CA THR A 140 1.28 10.82 7.16
C THR A 140 0.94 10.09 8.46
N PRO A 141 1.24 10.69 9.63
CA PRO A 141 0.77 10.18 10.92
C PRO A 141 -0.74 9.93 10.95
N GLU A 142 -1.55 10.83 10.40
CA GLU A 142 -3.01 10.67 10.30
C GLU A 142 -3.39 9.48 9.41
N GLY A 143 -2.65 9.25 8.33
CA GLY A 143 -2.83 8.06 7.49
C GLY A 143 -2.52 6.77 8.26
N TRP A 144 -1.52 6.77 9.13
CA TRP A 144 -1.24 5.63 10.00
C TRP A 144 -2.30 5.45 11.11
N VAL A 145 -2.88 6.53 11.63
CA VAL A 145 -4.05 6.46 12.51
C VAL A 145 -5.24 5.84 11.79
N GLU A 146 -5.54 6.25 10.56
CA GLU A 146 -6.60 5.64 9.75
C GLU A 146 -6.37 4.13 9.54
N ILE A 147 -5.12 3.71 9.28
CA ILE A 147 -4.76 2.29 9.19
C ILE A 147 -5.00 1.58 10.52
N ALA A 148 -4.63 2.18 11.65
CA ALA A 148 -4.80 1.59 12.97
C ALA A 148 -6.29 1.44 13.34
N ASP A 149 -7.13 2.43 13.02
CA ASP A 149 -8.57 2.39 13.21
C ASP A 149 -9.20 1.26 12.38
N GLU A 150 -8.79 1.12 11.11
CA GLU A 150 -9.23 0.01 10.28
C GLU A 150 -8.72 -1.35 10.81
N CYS A 151 -7.50 -1.45 11.34
CA CYS A 151 -7.06 -2.68 11.99
C CYS A 151 -7.99 -3.05 13.17
N LEU A 152 -8.32 -2.08 14.03
CA LEU A 152 -9.20 -2.29 15.19
C LEU A 152 -10.60 -2.73 14.76
N ASN A 153 -11.19 -2.05 13.78
CA ASN A 153 -12.52 -2.35 13.24
C ASN A 153 -12.63 -3.76 12.61
N ASN A 154 -11.50 -4.40 12.29
CA ASN A 154 -11.45 -5.71 11.64
C ASN A 154 -10.79 -6.78 12.52
N ASN A 155 -10.74 -6.58 13.84
CA ASN A 155 -10.20 -7.51 14.85
C ASN A 155 -8.67 -7.72 14.81
N TYR A 156 -7.92 -6.80 14.20
CA TYR A 156 -6.45 -6.76 14.28
C TYR A 156 -6.00 -5.85 15.43
N GLN A 157 -6.49 -6.11 16.64
CA GLN A 157 -6.28 -5.27 17.82
C GLN A 157 -4.79 -5.05 18.13
N LEU A 158 -3.98 -6.12 18.11
CA LEU A 158 -2.54 -6.02 18.39
C LEU A 158 -1.82 -5.11 17.39
N LEU A 159 -2.16 -5.20 16.10
CA LEU A 159 -1.58 -4.31 15.09
C LEU A 159 -2.01 -2.86 15.34
N SER A 160 -3.29 -2.62 15.61
CA SER A 160 -3.82 -1.29 15.91
C SER A 160 -3.08 -0.65 17.09
N GLU A 161 -3.00 -1.34 18.22
CA GLU A 161 -2.30 -0.87 19.43
C GLU A 161 -0.83 -0.57 19.16
N LYS A 162 -0.14 -1.44 18.40
CA LYS A 162 1.27 -1.24 18.07
C LYS A 162 1.46 -0.02 17.16
N ILE A 163 0.63 0.14 16.12
CA ILE A 163 0.69 1.29 15.20
C ILE A 163 0.43 2.58 15.98
N MET A 164 -0.63 2.63 16.80
CA MET A 164 -0.98 3.80 17.60
C MET A 164 0.14 4.19 18.57
N SER A 165 0.72 3.22 19.27
CA SER A 165 1.86 3.45 20.18
C SER A 165 3.03 4.13 19.46
N ILE A 166 3.37 3.67 18.25
CA ILE A 166 4.45 4.23 17.45
C ILE A 166 4.10 5.66 17.00
N VAL A 167 2.90 5.88 16.47
CA VAL A 167 2.46 7.21 15.98
C VAL A 167 2.42 8.23 17.12
N ILE A 168 1.87 7.88 18.28
CA ILE A 168 1.80 8.78 19.45
C ILE A 168 3.21 9.19 19.91
N SER A 169 4.15 8.24 19.94
CA SER A 169 5.53 8.53 20.33
C SER A 169 6.26 9.50 19.38
N GLN A 170 5.84 9.59 18.11
CA GLN A 170 6.41 10.55 17.15
C GLN A 170 5.96 11.98 17.43
N ASP A 171 4.73 12.16 17.92
CA ASP A 171 4.14 13.49 18.17
C ASP A 171 4.63 14.11 19.50
N GLY A 172 5.50 13.40 20.24
CA GLY A 172 6.04 13.86 21.52
C GLY A 172 4.99 13.98 22.63
N ILE A 173 3.78 13.47 22.41
CA ILE A 173 2.71 13.42 23.41
C ILE A 173 3.08 12.31 24.40
N VAL A 174 3.71 12.72 25.50
CA VAL A 174 3.81 11.88 26.69
C VAL A 174 2.38 11.69 27.21
N GLU A 175 1.87 10.47 27.18
CA GLU A 175 0.66 10.14 27.94
C GLU A 175 0.93 10.49 29.41
N ILE A 176 0.31 11.58 29.87
CA ILE A 176 0.21 11.86 31.29
C ILE A 176 -0.76 10.81 31.82
N THR A 177 -0.21 9.68 32.26
CA THR A 177 -0.95 8.79 33.16
C THR A 177 -1.32 9.64 34.37
N SER A 178 -2.60 9.95 34.51
CA SER A 178 -3.14 10.63 35.68
C SER A 178 -3.09 9.65 36.85
N ASN A 179 -1.89 9.39 37.35
CA ASN A 179 -1.72 8.98 38.73
C ASN A 179 -1.89 10.25 39.54
N GLU A 180 -3.10 10.45 40.04
CA GLU A 180 -3.37 11.33 41.16
C GLU A 180 -2.46 10.89 42.31
N GLU A 181 -1.36 11.60 42.53
CA GLU A 181 -0.87 11.93 43.87
C GLU A 181 0.33 12.89 43.81
N ASP A 182 0.18 13.93 44.62
CA ASP A 182 1.22 14.75 45.26
C ASP A 182 1.76 16.03 44.58
N GLY A 183 1.60 17.15 45.32
CA GLY A 183 2.29 18.42 45.04
C GLY A 183 1.58 19.68 45.51
N LYS A 184 1.36 19.84 46.83
CA LYS A 184 0.86 21.08 47.48
C LYS A 184 1.56 22.34 46.95
N ILE A 185 0.77 23.29 46.43
CA ILE A 185 1.21 24.66 46.13
C ILE A 185 1.09 25.50 47.42
N MET A 186 2.21 25.95 48.00
CA MET A 186 2.21 26.98 49.04
C MET A 186 2.25 28.37 48.38
N GLU A 187 1.29 29.22 48.73
CA GLU A 187 1.29 30.64 48.40
C GLU A 187 2.40 31.38 49.15
N HIS A 188 3.29 32.05 48.42
CA HIS A 188 4.13 33.11 48.99
C HIS A 188 3.45 34.46 48.75
N VAL A 189 2.82 34.99 49.80
CA VAL A 189 2.41 36.40 49.91
C VAL A 189 3.68 37.23 50.09
N PHE A 190 3.96 38.14 49.15
CA PHE A 190 4.93 39.21 49.38
C PHE A 190 4.20 40.45 49.89
N MET A 191 4.64 40.93 51.06
CA MET A 191 4.32 42.24 51.64
C MET A 191 5.37 43.25 51.20
#